data_AF-A0A2A2IBS4-F1
#
_entry.id   AF-A0A2A2IBS4-F1
#
_cell.length_a   1.000
_cell.length_b   1.000
_cell.length_c   1.000
_cell.angle_alpha   90.00
_cell.angle_beta   90.00
_cell.angle_gamma   90.00
#
_symmetry.space_group_name_H-M   'P 1'
#
loop_
_entity.id
_entity.type
_entity.pdbx_description
1 polymer ?
#
loop_
_entity_poly.entity_id
_entity_poly.type
_entity_poly.pdbx_seq_one_letter_code
_entity_poly.pdbx_strand_id
1 'polypeptide(L)'
;MNPKLFMISTLIAIVTISGCGNTDNAMDERNENIDELDPAREMESPADEELNNKLGYVRYSKDQLDNDAENNHQVTIDRTQMANMITRIILRNDGFEEVATLVTDEEVLIAFEKNEDIEESDAADIAKKTAVSVMPSFFDVYVSDNDVLIRDIHSLHNSTTTNKNYDNTIDSIIKEMKKSSQGHE
;
A
#
# COMPACT_ATOMS: atom_id res chain seq x y z
N MET A 1 -7.34 -20.33 -88.79
CA MET A 1 -6.11 -19.83 -89.44
C MET A 1 -5.03 -19.81 -88.37
N ASN A 2 -4.16 -20.82 -88.34
CA ASN A 2 -2.96 -20.83 -87.49
C ASN A 2 -1.90 -19.92 -88.16
N PRO A 3 -0.85 -19.46 -87.44
CA PRO A 3 0.32 -20.34 -87.40
C PRO A 3 1.24 -20.20 -86.14
N LYS A 4 1.92 -21.32 -85.80
CA LYS A 4 3.23 -21.51 -85.12
C LYS A 4 3.35 -20.98 -83.68
N LEU A 5 3.55 -21.77 -82.62
CA LEU A 5 4.49 -22.90 -82.38
C LEU A 5 5.92 -22.61 -82.86
N PHE A 6 6.67 -21.83 -82.09
CA PHE A 6 8.13 -21.89 -82.06
C PHE A 6 8.68 -21.34 -80.74
N MET A 7 9.74 -21.99 -80.25
CA MET A 7 10.70 -21.53 -79.24
C MET A 7 10.33 -21.60 -77.75
N ILE A 8 10.44 -22.84 -77.25
CA ILE A 8 11.08 -23.18 -75.98
C ILE A 8 12.43 -22.43 -75.83
N SER A 9 12.73 -22.04 -74.58
CA SER A 9 14.01 -21.48 -74.10
C SER A 9 14.14 -19.96 -74.12
N THR A 10 13.68 -19.29 -73.05
CA THR A 10 14.55 -18.34 -72.33
C THR A 10 14.14 -18.25 -70.87
N LEU A 11 15.13 -18.59 -70.04
CA LEU A 11 15.24 -18.42 -68.60
C LEU A 11 15.08 -16.94 -68.19
N ILE A 12 14.67 -16.74 -66.93
CA ILE A 12 14.86 -15.54 -66.08
C ILE A 12 13.62 -14.65 -65.83
N ALA A 13 13.32 -14.54 -64.52
CA ALA A 13 12.50 -13.55 -63.81
C ALA A 13 10.96 -13.68 -64.02
N ILE A 14 10.12 -13.71 -63.00
CA ILE A 14 10.12 -12.94 -61.75
C ILE A 14 9.44 -13.81 -60.67
N VAL A 15 10.14 -14.08 -59.56
CA VAL A 15 9.47 -14.50 -58.31
C VAL A 15 8.88 -13.23 -57.71
N THR A 16 7.58 -13.02 -57.85
CA THR A 16 6.88 -11.97 -57.14
C THR A 16 6.78 -12.36 -55.67
N ILE A 17 7.73 -11.87 -54.88
CA ILE A 17 7.59 -11.72 -53.43
C ILE A 17 6.53 -10.64 -53.22
N SER A 18 5.31 -11.06 -52.94
CA SER A 18 4.27 -10.24 -52.31
C SER A 18 4.06 -10.83 -50.92
N GLY A 19 4.17 -10.13 -49.81
CA GLY A 19 4.58 -8.77 -49.52
C GLY A 19 4.66 -8.75 -47.99
N CYS A 20 5.65 -8.04 -47.46
CA CYS A 20 5.72 -7.69 -46.05
C CYS A 20 4.40 -7.00 -45.67
N GLY A 21 3.69 -7.55 -44.69
CA GLY A 21 2.38 -7.08 -44.29
C GLY A 21 2.10 -7.44 -42.84
N ASN A 22 2.48 -6.51 -41.96
CA ASN A 22 2.00 -6.35 -40.60
C ASN A 22 2.58 -7.31 -39.53
N THR A 23 3.86 -7.13 -39.21
CA THR A 23 4.41 -7.50 -37.89
C THR A 23 4.54 -6.27 -36.99
N ASP A 24 3.52 -5.41 -36.92
CA ASP A 24 3.56 -4.18 -36.11
C ASP A 24 2.45 -4.14 -35.04
N ASN A 25 2.05 -5.28 -34.50
CA ASN A 25 1.06 -5.30 -33.40
C ASN A 25 1.62 -5.84 -32.07
N ALA A 26 2.92 -6.18 -31.99
CA ALA A 26 3.55 -6.66 -30.75
C ALA A 26 4.53 -5.63 -30.13
N MET A 27 4.69 -4.46 -30.76
CA MET A 27 5.46 -3.34 -30.23
C MET A 27 4.56 -2.20 -29.74
N ASP A 28 3.31 -2.09 -30.21
CA ASP A 28 2.39 -1.03 -29.83
C ASP A 28 1.74 -1.27 -28.46
N GLU A 29 1.26 -2.49 -28.17
CA GLU A 29 0.74 -2.87 -26.83
C GLU A 29 1.79 -2.80 -25.72
N ARG A 30 3.08 -2.84 -26.08
CA ARG A 30 4.18 -2.71 -25.13
C ARG A 30 4.47 -1.28 -24.72
N ASN A 31 4.09 -0.29 -25.53
CA ASN A 31 4.27 1.13 -25.24
C ASN A 31 3.12 1.71 -24.42
N GLU A 32 1.89 1.20 -24.59
CA GLU A 32 0.73 1.65 -23.80
C GLU A 32 0.87 1.30 -22.31
N ASN A 33 1.52 0.18 -21.97
CA ASN A 33 1.77 -0.23 -20.58
C ASN A 33 2.91 0.56 -19.87
N ILE A 34 3.73 1.33 -20.60
CA ILE A 34 4.85 2.09 -19.99
C ILE A 34 4.37 3.44 -19.45
N ASP A 35 3.34 4.02 -20.06
CA ASP A 35 2.75 5.32 -19.66
C ASP A 35 1.84 5.20 -18.41
N GLU A 36 1.31 4.00 -18.13
CA GLU A 36 0.50 3.71 -16.93
C GLU A 36 1.37 3.53 -15.66
N LEU A 37 2.69 3.35 -15.83
CA LEU A 37 3.67 3.19 -14.75
C LEU A 37 4.47 4.48 -14.50
N ASP A 38 4.01 5.62 -15.02
CA ASP A 38 4.63 6.94 -14.83
C ASP A 38 4.29 7.51 -13.44
N PRO A 39 5.28 7.70 -12.54
CA PRO A 39 5.10 8.21 -11.18
C PRO A 39 4.72 9.68 -11.14
N ALA A 40 4.97 10.43 -12.22
CA ALA A 40 4.60 11.83 -12.29
C ALA A 40 3.08 12.02 -12.35
N ARG A 41 2.33 10.95 -12.64
CA ARG A 41 0.91 10.87 -12.31
C ARG A 41 0.80 10.44 -10.85
N GLU A 42 0.52 11.40 -9.96
CA GLU A 42 -0.29 11.08 -8.79
C GLU A 42 -1.53 10.36 -9.33
N MET A 43 -1.66 9.06 -9.05
CA MET A 43 -2.84 8.31 -9.45
C MET A 43 -4.03 9.01 -8.78
N GLU A 44 -4.76 9.84 -9.52
CA GLU A 44 -6.12 10.19 -9.13
C GLU A 44 -6.87 8.86 -9.06
N SER A 45 -7.15 8.40 -7.83
CA SER A 45 -7.75 7.09 -7.59
C SER A 45 -8.97 6.88 -8.49
N PRO A 46 -8.96 5.87 -9.38
CA PRO A 46 -10.20 5.38 -9.98
C PRO A 46 -11.12 4.91 -8.86
N ALA A 47 -12.44 5.05 -9.07
CA ALA A 47 -13.45 4.65 -8.10
C ALA A 47 -13.18 3.23 -7.53
N ASP A 48 -13.20 3.15 -6.20
CA ASP A 48 -12.65 2.15 -5.26
C ASP A 48 -12.71 0.64 -5.59
N GLU A 49 -13.52 0.19 -6.55
CA GLU A 49 -13.69 -1.24 -6.84
C GLU A 49 -12.61 -1.83 -7.75
N GLU A 50 -12.01 -1.04 -8.64
CA GLU A 50 -11.03 -1.56 -9.59
C GLU A 50 -9.61 -1.67 -9.00
N LEU A 51 -9.25 -0.79 -8.07
CA LEU A 51 -7.92 -0.75 -7.44
C LEU A 51 -7.62 -1.98 -6.60
N ASN A 52 -8.60 -2.47 -5.83
CA ASN A 52 -8.43 -3.65 -4.96
C ASN A 52 -8.24 -4.96 -5.73
N ASN A 53 -8.56 -4.99 -7.03
CA ASN A 53 -8.47 -6.18 -7.88
C ASN A 53 -7.21 -6.18 -8.78
N LYS A 54 -6.38 -5.14 -8.72
CA LYS A 54 -5.17 -4.99 -9.53
C LYS A 54 -3.92 -5.17 -8.68
N LEU A 55 -2.86 -5.73 -9.27
CA LEU A 55 -1.54 -5.78 -8.63
C LEU A 55 -0.87 -4.41 -8.74
N GLY A 56 -0.31 -3.90 -7.64
CA GLY A 56 0.51 -2.70 -7.63
C GLY A 56 1.96 -3.03 -8.02
N TYR A 57 2.52 -2.31 -9.01
CA TYR A 57 3.93 -2.40 -9.39
C TYR A 57 4.44 -1.02 -9.82
N VAL A 58 5.59 -0.61 -9.29
CA VAL A 58 6.31 0.61 -9.70
C VAL A 58 7.81 0.29 -9.78
N ARG A 59 8.53 0.92 -10.72
CA ARG A 59 9.98 0.72 -10.88
C ARG A 59 10.68 2.00 -11.32
N TYR A 60 11.56 2.51 -10.45
CA TYR A 60 12.39 3.68 -10.73
C TYR A 60 13.86 3.39 -10.48
N SER A 61 14.73 3.96 -11.29
CA SER A 61 16.13 4.16 -10.97
C SER A 61 16.36 5.56 -10.42
N LYS A 62 17.43 5.76 -9.65
CA LYS A 62 17.69 7.02 -8.95
C LYS A 62 17.85 8.23 -9.89
N ASP A 63 18.31 7.98 -11.12
CA ASP A 63 18.43 8.99 -12.18
C ASP A 63 17.08 9.40 -12.80
N GLN A 64 16.02 8.60 -12.62
CA GLN A 64 14.66 8.91 -13.05
C GLN A 64 13.89 9.75 -12.03
N LEU A 65 14.40 9.86 -10.80
CA LEU A 65 13.84 10.73 -9.77
C LEU A 65 14.37 12.15 -9.98
N ASP A 66 13.45 13.11 -10.09
CA ASP A 66 13.82 14.53 -10.05
C ASP A 66 14.26 14.86 -8.62
N ASN A 67 15.57 15.00 -8.41
CA ASN A 67 16.12 15.26 -7.08
C ASN A 67 15.59 16.56 -6.47
N ASP A 68 15.24 17.58 -7.27
CA ASP A 68 14.73 18.85 -6.73
C ASP A 68 13.27 18.70 -6.26
N ALA A 69 12.47 17.88 -6.95
CA ALA A 69 11.13 17.51 -6.52
C ALA A 69 11.16 16.58 -5.31
N GLU A 70 12.01 15.54 -5.32
CA GLU A 70 12.15 14.57 -4.24
C GLU A 70 12.68 15.19 -2.95
N ASN A 71 13.58 16.17 -3.02
CA ASN A 71 14.06 16.90 -1.84
C ASN A 71 12.94 17.62 -1.07
N ASN A 72 11.83 17.94 -1.74
CA ASN A 72 10.64 18.54 -1.15
C ASN A 72 9.48 17.55 -1.03
N HIS A 73 9.64 16.31 -1.50
CA HIS A 73 8.61 15.28 -1.44
C HIS A 73 8.58 14.67 -0.05
N GLN A 74 7.45 14.84 0.65
CA GLN A 74 7.23 14.22 1.95
C GLN A 74 6.48 12.92 1.74
N VAL A 75 7.06 11.80 2.18
CA VAL A 75 6.32 10.53 2.26
C VAL A 75 5.18 10.75 3.25
N THR A 76 3.95 10.72 2.74
CA THR A 76 2.74 10.85 3.55
C THR A 76 2.05 9.51 3.66
N ILE A 77 1.45 9.28 4.81
CA ILE A 77 0.57 8.14 5.06
C ILE A 77 -0.79 8.66 5.48
N ASP A 78 -1.85 8.00 5.02
CA ASP A 78 -3.19 8.25 5.56
C ASP A 78 -3.32 7.52 6.91
N ARG A 79 -2.99 8.24 7.98
CA ARG A 79 -3.04 7.74 9.37
C ARG A 79 -4.43 7.22 9.75
N THR A 80 -5.49 7.82 9.22
CA THR A 80 -6.87 7.39 9.51
C THR A 80 -7.18 6.08 8.80
N GLN A 81 -6.76 5.94 7.55
CA GLN A 81 -6.90 4.69 6.80
C GLN A 81 -6.11 3.55 7.46
N MET A 82 -4.88 3.82 7.88
CA MET A 82 -4.04 2.85 8.60
C MET A 82 -4.67 2.42 9.93
N ALA A 83 -5.12 3.39 10.75
CA ALA A 83 -5.81 3.10 12.01
C ALA A 83 -7.05 2.23 11.78
N ASN A 84 -7.91 2.60 10.81
CA ASN A 84 -9.10 1.82 10.46
C ASN A 84 -8.75 0.41 9.95
N MET A 85 -7.68 0.24 9.18
CA MET A 85 -7.23 -1.07 8.73
C MET A 85 -6.78 -1.95 9.90
N ILE A 86 -5.94 -1.42 10.80
CA ILE A 86 -5.46 -2.11 12.00
C ILE A 86 -6.65 -2.53 12.88
N THR A 87 -7.52 -1.59 13.24
CA THR A 87 -8.71 -1.86 14.08
C THR A 87 -9.57 -2.98 13.49
N ARG A 88 -9.83 -2.95 12.17
CA ARG A 88 -10.64 -3.98 11.50
C ARG A 88 -9.98 -5.34 11.45
N ILE A 89 -8.65 -5.41 11.32
CA ILE A 89 -7.93 -6.69 11.33
C ILE A 89 -7.99 -7.31 12.73
N ILE A 90 -7.78 -6.52 13.78
CA ILE A 90 -7.83 -7.00 15.17
C ILE A 90 -9.24 -7.49 15.51
N LEU A 91 -10.29 -6.72 15.21
CA LEU A 91 -11.70 -7.10 15.48
C LEU A 91 -12.21 -8.30 14.67
N ARG A 92 -11.46 -8.80 13.68
CA ARG A 92 -11.79 -10.07 13.00
C ARG A 92 -11.37 -11.29 13.81
N ASN A 93 -10.56 -11.11 14.84
CA ASN A 93 -10.23 -12.16 15.79
C ASN A 93 -11.32 -12.21 16.87
N ASP A 94 -11.84 -13.41 17.14
CA ASP A 94 -12.95 -13.61 18.09
C ASP A 94 -12.59 -13.25 19.55
N GLY A 95 -11.32 -12.99 19.87
CA GLY A 95 -10.84 -12.62 21.21
C GLY A 95 -11.03 -11.15 21.59
N PHE A 96 -11.52 -10.29 20.69
CA PHE A 96 -11.63 -8.84 20.90
C PHE A 96 -13.07 -8.35 20.82
N GLU A 97 -13.48 -7.53 21.79
CA GLU A 97 -14.83 -6.94 21.85
C GLU A 97 -14.84 -5.49 21.37
N GLU A 98 -13.84 -4.71 21.77
CA GLU A 98 -13.65 -3.32 21.37
C GLU A 98 -12.18 -3.03 21.11
N VAL A 99 -11.88 -2.20 20.10
CA VAL A 99 -10.51 -1.78 19.76
C VAL A 99 -10.53 -0.32 19.34
N ALA A 100 -9.65 0.49 19.94
CA ALA A 100 -9.34 1.84 19.50
C ALA A 100 -7.88 1.92 19.06
N THR A 101 -7.66 2.49 17.88
CA THR A 101 -6.32 2.67 17.31
C THR A 101 -6.10 4.14 16.97
N LEU A 102 -4.95 4.67 17.37
CA LEU A 102 -4.47 6.00 17.02
C LEU A 102 -3.09 5.89 16.40
N VAL A 103 -2.93 6.51 15.23
CA VAL A 103 -1.67 6.59 14.50
C VAL A 103 -1.22 8.04 14.51
N THR A 104 -0.06 8.30 15.10
CA THR A 104 0.56 9.63 15.18
C THR A 104 1.58 9.80 14.05
N ASP A 105 2.60 10.63 14.22
CA ASP A 105 3.79 10.71 13.38
C ASP A 105 4.90 9.71 13.74
N GLU A 106 4.94 9.23 14.99
CA GLU A 106 6.00 8.33 15.48
C GLU A 106 5.47 7.06 16.15
N GLU A 107 4.19 7.02 16.57
CA GLU A 107 3.62 5.92 17.34
C GLU A 107 2.29 5.39 16.79
N VAL A 108 2.01 4.14 17.16
CA VAL A 108 0.71 3.49 17.02
C VAL A 108 0.26 3.07 18.42
N LEU A 109 -0.85 3.66 18.88
CA LEU A 109 -1.45 3.34 20.17
C LEU A 109 -2.70 2.49 19.95
N ILE A 110 -2.73 1.30 20.55
CA ILE A 110 -3.86 0.38 20.47
C ILE A 110 -4.37 0.06 21.88
N ALA A 111 -5.56 0.54 22.22
CA ALA A 111 -6.27 0.10 23.41
C ALA A 111 -7.39 -0.86 23.01
N PHE A 112 -7.61 -1.92 23.77
CA PHE A 112 -8.61 -2.92 23.44
C PHE A 112 -9.30 -3.51 24.67
N GLU A 113 -10.52 -3.99 24.46
CA GLU A 113 -11.22 -4.89 25.37
C GLU A 113 -11.17 -6.30 24.77
N LYS A 114 -10.73 -7.27 25.58
CA LYS A 114 -10.65 -8.69 25.21
C LYS A 114 -11.66 -9.49 26.00
N ASN A 115 -12.11 -10.61 25.45
CA ASN A 115 -12.94 -11.55 26.19
C ASN A 115 -12.11 -12.50 27.09
N GLU A 116 -12.80 -13.43 27.74
CA GLU A 116 -12.19 -14.43 28.63
C GLU A 116 -11.47 -15.57 27.87
N ASP A 117 -11.69 -15.71 26.56
CA ASP A 117 -11.18 -16.83 25.76
C ASP A 117 -9.72 -16.66 25.30
N ILE A 118 -9.15 -15.46 25.49
CA ILE A 118 -7.77 -15.13 25.11
C ILE A 118 -6.97 -14.55 26.27
N GLU A 119 -5.73 -15.01 26.42
CA GLU A 119 -4.80 -14.48 27.40
C GLU A 119 -4.35 -13.05 27.03
N GLU A 120 -4.09 -12.22 28.04
CA GLU A 120 -3.68 -10.82 27.84
C GLU A 120 -2.45 -10.70 26.93
N SER A 121 -1.44 -11.56 27.12
CA SER A 121 -0.22 -11.54 26.31
C SER A 121 -0.44 -11.96 24.87
N ASP A 122 -1.33 -12.91 24.62
CA ASP A 122 -1.68 -13.34 23.27
C ASP A 122 -2.49 -12.26 22.53
N ALA A 123 -3.44 -11.62 23.22
CA ALA A 123 -4.20 -10.49 22.67
C ALA A 123 -3.26 -9.31 22.34
N ALA A 124 -2.37 -8.94 23.26
CA ALA A 124 -1.38 -7.90 23.04
C ALA A 124 -0.44 -8.23 21.87
N ASP A 125 0.00 -9.49 21.74
CA ASP A 125 0.85 -9.94 20.64
C ASP A 125 0.15 -9.86 19.28
N ILE A 126 -1.12 -10.27 19.19
CA ILE A 126 -1.93 -10.15 17.98
C ILE A 126 -2.11 -8.68 17.58
N ALA A 127 -2.47 -7.82 18.53
CA ALA A 127 -2.65 -6.39 18.29
C ALA A 127 -1.35 -5.75 17.77
N LYS A 128 -0.22 -6.04 18.44
CA LYS A 128 1.09 -5.49 18.09
C LYS A 128 1.57 -5.97 16.73
N LYS A 129 1.54 -7.29 16.48
CA LYS A 129 1.96 -7.87 15.19
C LYS A 129 1.09 -7.38 14.04
N THR A 130 -0.21 -7.15 14.28
CA THR A 130 -1.11 -6.56 13.29
C THR A 130 -0.63 -5.18 12.88
N ALA A 131 -0.37 -4.28 13.84
CA ALA A 131 0.12 -2.94 13.52
C ALA A 131 1.51 -2.94 12.88
N VAL A 132 2.46 -3.74 13.38
CA VAL A 132 3.80 -3.88 12.79
C VAL A 132 3.75 -4.37 11.33
N SER A 133 2.74 -5.17 10.96
CA SER A 133 2.57 -5.67 9.59
C SER A 133 2.00 -4.63 8.63
N VAL A 134 1.26 -3.65 9.14
CA VAL A 134 0.60 -2.59 8.35
C VAL A 134 1.47 -1.34 8.27
N MET A 135 2.25 -1.06 9.31
CA MET A 135 2.94 0.21 9.49
C MET A 135 4.41 0.15 9.08
N PRO A 136 4.98 1.29 8.61
CA PRO A 136 6.42 1.41 8.43
C PRO A 136 7.18 1.12 9.73
N SER A 137 8.36 0.51 9.62
CA SER A 137 9.14 0.05 10.79
C SER A 137 9.70 1.15 11.69
N PHE A 138 9.57 2.41 11.31
CA PHE A 138 10.00 3.55 12.13
C PHE A 138 8.93 4.02 13.12
N PHE A 139 7.74 3.41 13.10
CA PHE A 139 6.70 3.63 14.11
C PHE A 139 6.90 2.71 15.31
N ASP A 140 6.79 3.27 16.51
CA ASP A 140 6.71 2.50 17.74
C ASP A 140 5.27 2.06 18.03
N VAL A 141 5.07 0.77 18.28
CA VAL A 141 3.74 0.21 18.56
C VAL A 141 3.58 -0.07 20.04
N TYR A 142 2.57 0.55 20.66
CA TYR A 142 2.17 0.35 22.04
C TYR A 142 0.76 -0.21 22.11
N VAL A 143 0.56 -1.21 22.96
CA VAL A 143 -0.73 -1.91 23.09
C VAL A 143 -1.15 -2.00 24.55
N SER A 144 -2.44 -2.04 24.84
CA SER A 144 -2.94 -2.20 26.20
C SER A 144 -4.36 -2.75 26.20
N ASP A 145 -4.62 -3.68 27.10
CA ASP A 145 -5.95 -4.23 27.42
C ASP A 145 -6.72 -3.37 28.44
N ASN A 146 -6.18 -2.21 28.82
CA ASN A 146 -6.85 -1.25 29.70
C ASN A 146 -7.89 -0.45 28.90
N ASP A 147 -9.14 -0.89 28.98
CA ASP A 147 -10.31 -0.30 28.32
C ASP A 147 -10.49 1.21 28.61
N VAL A 148 -10.05 1.71 29.77
CA VAL A 148 -10.08 3.14 30.10
C VAL A 148 -9.30 3.97 29.06
N LEU A 149 -8.21 3.43 28.52
CA LEU A 149 -7.36 4.09 27.53
C LEU A 149 -8.04 4.26 26.16
N ILE A 150 -9.12 3.51 25.88
CA ILE A 150 -9.95 3.72 24.67
C ILE A 150 -10.49 5.15 24.65
N ARG A 151 -10.97 5.63 25.81
CA ARG A 151 -11.53 6.99 25.93
C ARG A 151 -10.45 8.06 25.85
N ASP A 152 -9.29 7.79 26.44
CA ASP A 152 -8.14 8.70 26.40
C ASP A 152 -7.66 8.86 24.96
N ILE A 153 -7.49 7.75 24.23
CA ILE A 153 -7.17 7.76 22.79
C ILE A 153 -8.25 8.48 21.98
N HIS A 154 -9.54 8.20 22.23
CA HIS A 154 -10.63 8.85 21.51
C HIS A 154 -10.60 10.37 21.68
N SER A 155 -10.25 10.88 22.86
CA SER A 155 -10.17 12.33 23.12
C SER A 155 -9.19 13.05 22.20
N LEU A 156 -8.23 12.31 21.63
CA LEU A 156 -7.16 12.82 20.79
C LEU A 156 -7.49 12.88 19.30
N HIS A 157 -8.65 12.35 18.86
CA HIS A 157 -8.97 12.22 17.43
C HIS A 157 -8.98 13.55 16.63
N ASN A 158 -9.18 14.69 17.30
CA ASN A 158 -9.16 16.03 16.69
C ASN A 158 -7.84 16.79 16.91
N SER A 159 -6.85 16.16 17.56
CA SER A 159 -5.56 16.80 17.82
C SER A 159 -4.68 16.75 16.59
N THR A 160 -3.91 17.82 16.37
CA THR A 160 -2.97 17.90 15.25
C THR A 160 -1.55 17.56 15.71
N THR A 161 -0.80 16.79 14.92
CA THR A 161 0.60 16.42 15.20
C THR A 161 1.57 17.61 15.31
N THR A 162 1.17 18.82 14.89
CA THR A 162 2.01 20.04 14.97
C THR A 162 1.93 20.75 16.33
N ASN A 163 1.04 20.34 17.24
CA ASN A 163 0.83 21.04 18.52
C ASN A 163 1.65 20.39 19.64
N LYS A 164 2.75 21.05 20.05
CA LYS A 164 3.67 20.59 21.14
C LYS A 164 3.02 20.27 22.49
N ASN A 165 1.79 20.71 22.75
CA ASN A 165 1.07 20.33 23.97
C ASN A 165 0.51 18.91 23.92
N TYR A 166 0.47 18.29 22.74
CA TYR A 166 -0.02 16.94 22.52
C TYR A 166 0.97 15.86 22.96
N ASP A 167 2.27 16.10 22.76
CA ASP A 167 3.36 15.15 23.04
C ASP A 167 3.33 14.66 24.49
N ASN A 168 3.14 15.57 25.45
CA ASN A 168 3.03 15.21 26.88
C ASN A 168 1.82 14.29 27.18
N THR A 169 0.75 14.42 26.40
CA THR A 169 -0.45 13.59 26.54
C THR A 169 -0.19 12.20 25.98
N ILE A 170 0.44 12.11 24.81
CA ILE A 170 0.89 10.85 24.21
C ILE A 170 1.85 10.12 25.14
N ASP A 171 2.88 10.79 25.65
CA ASP A 171 3.84 10.21 26.59
C ASP A 171 3.16 9.66 27.84
N SER A 172 2.16 10.38 28.35
CA SER A 172 1.39 9.95 29.53
C SER A 172 0.56 8.70 29.22
N ILE A 173 -0.10 8.66 28.06
CA ILE A 173 -0.86 7.48 27.62
C ILE A 173 0.08 6.30 27.41
N ILE A 174 1.19 6.46 26.69
CA ILE A 174 2.20 5.41 26.46
C ILE A 174 2.71 4.85 27.79
N LYS A 175 2.97 5.72 28.77
CA LYS A 175 3.41 5.29 30.10
C LYS A 175 2.37 4.43 30.81
N GLU A 176 1.09 4.76 30.65
CA GLU A 176 0.00 3.93 31.18
C GLU A 176 -0.15 2.62 30.40
N MET A 177 -0.06 2.65 29.06
CA MET A 177 -0.11 1.45 28.22
C MET A 177 0.98 0.44 28.56
N LYS A 178 2.21 0.91 28.80
CA LYS A 178 3.38 0.08 29.20
C LYS A 178 3.19 -0.69 30.51
N LYS A 179 2.11 -0.45 31.25
CA LYS A 179 1.75 -1.25 32.44
C LYS A 179 1.02 -2.54 32.09
N SER A 180 0.36 -2.61 30.93
CA SER A 180 -0.19 -3.84 30.36
C SER A 180 0.88 -4.63 29.61
N SER A 181 0.60 -5.90 29.33
CA SER A 181 1.40 -6.72 28.43
C SER A 181 1.60 -6.04 27.07
N GLN A 182 2.83 -6.04 26.56
CA GLN A 182 3.19 -5.50 25.25
C GLN A 182 3.36 -6.59 24.18
N GLY A 183 2.73 -7.75 24.39
CA GLY A 183 2.88 -8.95 23.59
C GLY A 183 4.07 -9.81 24.03
N HIS A 184 4.33 -10.88 23.27
CA HIS A 184 5.50 -11.73 23.48
C HIS A 184 6.75 -11.05 22.87
N GLU A 185 7.89 -11.17 23.54
CA GLU A 185 9.18 -10.65 23.06
C GLU A 185 9.70 -11.42 21.83
#